data_AF-A0A9D1CJV0-F1
#
_entry.id   AF-A0A9D1CJV0-F1
#
_cell.length_a   1.000
_cell.length_b   1.000
_cell.length_c   1.000
_cell.angle_alpha   90.00
_cell.angle_beta   90.00
_cell.angle_gamma   90.00
#
_symmetry.space_group_name_H-M   'P 1'
#
loop_
_entity.id
_entity.type
_entity.pdbx_description
1 polymer ?
#
loop_
_entity_poly.entity_id
_entity_poly.type
_entity_poly.pdbx_seq_one_letter_code
_entity_poly.pdbx_strand_id
1 'polypeptide(L)'
;LFQVILTDNGHEFFDVNNIECIHSTGEYVIHLFFCDPHASRQKGMIEKNHEFIRYVLPKGSSFKNITQEDCNLIMNNINSLCRDSLNGKSPYEAMLFLCDEYILKILNCYYIEPDNIDLSDNLLKH
;
A
#
# COMPACT_ATOMS: atom_id res chain seq x y z
N LEU A 1 9.27 10.24 -3.60
CA LEU A 1 9.29 9.32 -2.44
C LEU A 1 9.97 8.00 -2.82
N PHE A 2 9.46 7.28 -3.82
CA PHE A 2 10.12 6.07 -4.35
C PHE A 2 10.58 6.33 -5.77
N GLN A 3 11.84 6.00 -6.08
CA GLN A 3 12.40 6.15 -7.43
C GLN A 3 12.21 4.89 -8.28
N VAL A 4 11.87 3.76 -7.66
CA VAL A 4 11.78 2.46 -8.32
C VAL A 4 10.47 1.81 -7.91
N ILE A 5 9.71 1.33 -8.88
CA ILE A 5 8.47 0.56 -8.68
C ILE A 5 8.60 -0.77 -9.42
N LEU A 6 8.24 -1.86 -8.75
CA LEU A 6 8.17 -3.20 -9.34
C LEU A 6 6.70 -3.62 -9.48
N THR A 7 6.23 -3.84 -10.70
CA THR A 7 4.87 -4.30 -11.01
C THR A 7 4.89 -5.70 -11.62
N ASP A 8 3.70 -6.28 -11.75
CA ASP A 8 3.49 -7.43 -12.63
C ASP A 8 3.25 -6.92 -14.07
N ASN A 9 3.06 -7.85 -14.99
CA ASN A 9 2.80 -7.57 -16.41
C ASN A 9 1.32 -7.24 -16.68
N GLY A 10 0.58 -6.69 -15.71
CA GLY A 10 -0.78 -6.21 -15.88
C GLY A 10 -0.84 -5.08 -16.91
N HIS A 11 -1.91 -5.08 -17.72
CA HIS A 11 -2.09 -4.09 -18.80
C HIS A 11 -2.33 -2.68 -18.24
N GLU A 12 -2.80 -2.56 -17.01
CA GLU A 12 -2.95 -1.31 -16.27
C GLU A 12 -1.61 -0.55 -16.09
N PHE A 13 -0.47 -1.23 -16.23
CA PHE A 13 0.86 -0.65 -16.08
C PHE A 13 1.58 -0.40 -17.42
N PHE A 14 0.91 -0.60 -18.56
CA PHE A 14 1.55 -0.49 -19.88
C PHE A 14 1.82 0.96 -20.29
N ASP A 15 1.12 1.92 -19.70
CA ASP A 15 1.36 3.34 -19.94
C ASP A 15 2.54 3.86 -19.09
N VAL A 16 3.72 3.30 -19.35
CA VAL A 16 4.95 3.54 -18.58
C VAL A 16 5.30 5.02 -18.53
N ASN A 17 5.15 5.73 -19.65
CA ASN A 17 5.49 7.15 -19.72
C ASN A 17 4.62 8.01 -18.80
N ASN A 18 3.33 7.70 -18.68
CA ASN A 18 2.45 8.43 -17.74
C ASN A 18 2.76 8.11 -16.27
N ILE A 19 3.42 6.98 -16.00
CA ILE A 19 3.81 6.59 -14.64
C ILE A 19 5.17 7.19 -14.26
N GLU A 20 6.14 7.15 -15.18
CA GLU A 20 7.53 7.53 -14.90
C GLU A 20 7.78 9.05 -14.99
N CYS A 21 7.02 9.76 -15.83
CA CYS A 21 7.33 11.12 -16.24
C CYS A 21 6.33 12.17 -15.73
N ILE A 22 6.85 13.29 -15.24
CA ILE A 22 6.06 14.49 -14.97
C ILE A 22 5.84 15.23 -16.30
N HIS A 23 4.66 15.09 -16.91
CA HIS A 23 4.38 15.65 -18.23
C HIS A 23 4.59 17.16 -18.38
N SER A 24 4.45 17.92 -17.31
CA SER A 24 4.66 19.38 -17.34
C SER A 24 6.13 19.77 -17.47
N THR A 25 7.06 18.95 -16.99
CA THR A 25 8.50 19.24 -16.98
C THR A 25 9.30 18.31 -17.90
N GLY A 26 8.76 17.15 -18.26
CA GLY A 26 9.46 16.10 -19.01
C GLY A 26 10.46 15.30 -18.17
N GLU A 27 10.45 15.47 -16.85
CA GLU A 27 11.38 14.81 -15.93
C GLU A 27 10.90 13.40 -15.57
N TYR A 28 11.80 12.43 -15.66
CA TYR A 28 11.58 11.06 -15.18
C TYR A 28 11.92 11.01 -13.69
N VAL A 29 10.91 10.74 -12.87
CA VAL A 29 11.02 10.74 -11.40
C VAL A 29 10.89 9.35 -10.79
N ILE A 30 10.41 8.38 -11.58
CA ILE A 30 10.20 6.99 -11.22
C ILE A 30 10.72 6.10 -12.36
N HIS A 31 11.22 4.92 -12.02
CA HIS A 31 11.54 3.84 -12.94
C HIS A 31 10.67 2.62 -12.63
N LEU A 32 9.92 2.18 -13.63
CA LEU A 32 9.01 1.06 -13.56
C LEU A 32 9.70 -0.21 -14.08
N PHE A 33 9.71 -1.23 -13.25
CA PHE A 33 10.24 -2.55 -13.56
C PHE A 33 9.11 -3.57 -13.50
N PHE A 34 9.26 -4.62 -14.28
CA PHE A 34 8.28 -5.70 -14.37
C PHE A 34 8.87 -7.00 -13.85
N CYS A 35 8.05 -7.80 -13.18
CA CYS A 35 8.41 -9.16 -12.82
C CYS A 35 8.63 -10.01 -14.08
N ASP A 36 9.52 -11.00 -13.98
CA ASP A 36 9.74 -11.98 -15.04
C ASP A 36 8.42 -12.73 -15.35
N PRO A 37 8.20 -13.15 -16.61
CA PRO A 37 7.04 -13.95 -16.96
C PRO A 37 6.90 -15.18 -16.07
N HIS A 38 5.69 -15.40 -15.53
CA HIS A 38 5.37 -16.49 -14.61
C HIS A 38 6.14 -16.49 -13.26
N ALA A 39 6.77 -15.37 -12.88
CA ALA A 39 7.53 -15.26 -11.63
C ALA A 39 6.81 -14.45 -10.54
N SER A 40 5.54 -14.78 -10.24
CA SER A 40 4.73 -14.07 -9.21
C SER A 40 5.41 -13.95 -7.84
N ARG A 41 6.31 -14.88 -7.50
CA ARG A 41 7.12 -14.86 -6.28
C ARG A 41 7.98 -13.60 -6.10
N GLN A 42 8.31 -12.87 -7.18
CA GLN A 42 9.10 -11.62 -7.11
C GLN A 42 8.35 -10.48 -6.41
N LYS A 43 7.02 -10.58 -6.29
CA LYS A 43 6.16 -9.69 -5.48
C LYS A 43 5.55 -10.41 -4.26
N GLY A 44 6.16 -11.49 -3.76
CA GLY A 44 5.56 -12.30 -2.68
C GLY A 44 5.20 -11.54 -1.40
N MET A 45 5.89 -10.43 -1.10
CA MET A 45 5.57 -9.57 0.05
C MET A 45 4.29 -8.75 -0.15
N ILE A 46 3.94 -8.42 -1.40
CA ILE A 46 2.71 -7.69 -1.72
C ILE A 46 1.50 -8.61 -1.52
N GLU A 47 1.59 -9.89 -1.89
CA GLU A 47 0.51 -10.86 -1.64
C GLU A 47 0.24 -11.06 -0.14
N LYS A 48 1.28 -11.04 0.70
CA LYS A 48 1.09 -11.02 2.17
C LYS A 48 0.37 -9.75 2.64
N ASN A 49 0.65 -8.59 2.03
CA ASN A 49 -0.09 -7.38 2.34
C ASN A 49 -1.56 -7.46 1.89
N HIS A 50 -1.84 -8.09 0.75
CA HIS A 50 -3.21 -8.34 0.28
C HIS A 50 -4.02 -9.21 1.25
N GLU A 51 -3.38 -10.15 1.94
CA GLU A 51 -4.02 -10.99 2.97
C GLU A 51 -4.65 -10.14 4.09
N PHE A 52 -3.97 -9.09 4.55
CA PHE A 52 -4.53 -8.20 5.57
C PHE A 52 -5.77 -7.45 5.08
N ILE A 53 -5.78 -7.02 3.82
CA ILE A 53 -6.99 -6.43 3.21
C ILE A 53 -8.12 -7.46 3.22
N ARG A 54 -7.81 -8.75 3.03
CA ARG A 54 -8.81 -9.84 3.05
C ARG A 54 -9.31 -10.23 4.44
N TYR A 55 -8.61 -9.87 5.51
CA TYR A 55 -9.18 -10.00 6.85
C TYR A 55 -10.37 -9.04 7.05
N VAL A 56 -10.23 -7.81 6.54
CA VAL A 56 -11.32 -6.80 6.59
C VAL A 56 -12.37 -7.04 5.50
N LEU A 57 -11.95 -7.48 4.31
CA LEU A 57 -12.82 -7.73 3.16
C LEU A 57 -12.72 -9.20 2.73
N PRO A 58 -13.34 -10.13 3.48
CA PRO A 58 -13.31 -11.55 3.17
C PRO A 58 -13.73 -11.88 1.75
N LYS A 59 -13.39 -13.09 1.30
CA LYS A 59 -13.81 -13.57 -0.01
C LYS A 59 -15.34 -13.56 -0.10
N GLY A 60 -15.86 -12.89 -1.13
CA GLY A 60 -17.31 -12.70 -1.33
C GLY A 60 -17.78 -11.28 -0.99
N SER A 61 -16.98 -10.49 -0.27
CA SER A 61 -17.27 -9.08 -0.04
C SER A 61 -17.22 -8.27 -1.33
N SER A 62 -18.17 -7.35 -1.50
CA SER A 62 -18.24 -6.45 -2.64
C SER A 62 -17.30 -5.26 -2.45
N PHE A 63 -16.57 -4.92 -3.50
CA PHE A 63 -15.71 -3.72 -3.54
C PHE A 63 -16.42 -2.51 -4.14
N LYS A 64 -17.69 -2.65 -4.54
CA LYS A 64 -18.41 -1.64 -5.34
C LYS A 64 -18.62 -0.30 -4.62
N ASN A 65 -18.80 -0.34 -3.30
CA ASN A 65 -19.15 0.84 -2.50
C ASN A 65 -18.03 1.27 -1.55
N ILE A 66 -16.80 0.77 -1.76
CA ILE A 66 -15.65 1.16 -0.95
C ILE A 66 -15.23 2.56 -1.37
N THR A 67 -15.19 3.47 -0.40
CA THR A 67 -14.77 4.86 -0.57
C THR A 67 -13.27 5.04 -0.36
N GLN A 68 -12.73 6.21 -0.69
CA GLN A 68 -11.34 6.53 -0.39
C GLN A 68 -11.10 6.57 1.13
N GLU A 69 -12.09 7.01 1.90
CA GLU A 69 -12.07 7.02 3.36
C GLU A 69 -11.97 5.59 3.92
N ASP A 70 -12.73 4.64 3.36
CA ASP A 70 -12.66 3.22 3.72
C ASP A 70 -11.27 2.63 3.40
N CYS A 71 -10.74 2.94 2.21
CA CYS A 71 -9.38 2.55 1.82
C CYS A 71 -8.33 3.11 2.78
N ASN A 72 -8.46 4.39 3.17
CA ASN A 72 -7.55 5.02 4.12
C ASN A 72 -7.67 4.37 5.50
N LEU A 73 -8.88 4.03 5.95
CA LEU A 73 -9.10 3.37 7.23
C LEU A 73 -8.45 1.98 7.27
N ILE A 74 -8.67 1.16 6.23
CA ILE A 74 -8.01 -0.15 6.09
C ILE A 74 -6.49 0.02 6.08
N MET A 75 -5.98 0.92 5.24
CA MET A 75 -4.55 1.17 5.07
C MET A 75 -3.88 1.54 6.41
N ASN A 76 -4.49 2.43 7.20
CA ASN A 76 -3.90 2.88 8.45
C ASN A 76 -3.93 1.82 9.55
N ASN A 77 -4.94 0.95 9.59
CA ASN A 77 -4.95 -0.22 10.48
C ASN A 77 -3.82 -1.20 10.11
N ILE A 78 -3.66 -1.50 8.81
CA ILE A 78 -2.60 -2.39 8.32
C ILE A 78 -1.20 -1.81 8.56
N ASN A 79 -1.02 -0.51 8.32
CA ASN A 79 0.27 0.15 8.45
C ASN A 79 0.66 0.47 9.88
N SER A 80 -0.28 0.42 10.83
CA SER A 80 0.00 0.56 12.26
C SER A 80 0.30 -0.78 12.95
N LEU A 81 0.03 -1.91 12.28
CA LEU A 81 0.33 -3.24 12.81
C LEU A 81 1.84 -3.48 12.85
N CYS A 82 2.36 -3.78 14.04
CA CYS A 82 3.77 -4.12 14.26
C CYS A 82 4.16 -5.41 13.52
N ARG A 83 5.39 -5.46 12.98
CA ARG A 83 5.88 -6.61 12.23
C ARG A 83 7.23 -7.07 12.77
N ASP A 84 7.38 -8.38 12.96
CA ASP A 84 8.66 -8.98 13.33
C ASP A 84 9.75 -8.68 12.29
N SER A 85 9.38 -8.64 11.00
CA SER A 85 10.29 -8.27 9.91
C SER A 85 10.82 -6.84 9.98
N LEU A 86 10.20 -5.99 10.81
CA LEU A 86 10.59 -4.61 11.07
C LEU A 86 11.07 -4.44 12.52
N ASN A 87 11.59 -5.49 13.15
CA ASN A 87 12.06 -5.49 14.54
C ASN A 87 11.00 -5.00 15.54
N GLY A 88 9.75 -5.42 15.36
CA GLY A 88 8.63 -5.05 16.21
C GLY A 88 8.08 -3.63 15.96
N LYS A 89 8.54 -2.95 14.91
CA LYS A 89 7.98 -1.68 14.46
C LYS A 89 6.86 -1.89 13.45
N SER A 90 5.94 -0.94 13.40
CA SER A 90 4.92 -0.86 12.37
C SER A 90 5.49 -0.25 11.07
N PRO A 91 4.90 -0.55 9.90
CA PRO A 91 5.22 0.16 8.65
C PRO A 91 5.15 1.68 8.78
N TYR A 92 4.19 2.22 9.54
CA TYR A 92 4.06 3.65 9.79
C TYR A 92 5.30 4.21 10.51
N GLU A 93 5.72 3.57 11.61
CA GLU A 93 6.94 3.97 12.33
C GLU A 93 8.20 3.81 11.48
N ALA A 94 8.29 2.74 10.69
CA ALA A 94 9.42 2.53 9.79
C ALA A 94 9.48 3.65 8.72
N MET A 95 8.33 4.09 8.23
CA MET A 95 8.26 5.16 7.24
C MET A 95 8.59 6.53 7.82
N LEU A 96 8.22 6.82 9.08
CA LEU A 96 8.64 8.03 9.80
C LEU A 96 10.16 8.17 9.92
N PHE A 97 10.91 7.06 9.91
CA PHE A 97 12.37 7.09 9.88
C PHE A 97 12.93 7.45 8.49
N LEU A 98 12.19 7.11 7.43
CA LEU A 98 12.63 7.28 6.04
C LEU A 98 12.21 8.61 5.42
N CYS A 99 11.08 9.18 5.85
CA CYS A 99 10.55 10.42 5.31
C CYS A 99 9.91 11.31 6.38
N ASP A 100 9.79 12.60 6.06
CA ASP A 100 9.12 13.58 6.92
C ASP A 100 7.66 13.18 7.20
N GLU A 101 7.21 13.40 8.44
CA GLU A 101 5.82 13.19 8.86
C GLU A 101 4.84 13.99 7.99
N TYR A 102 5.25 15.14 7.45
CA TYR A 102 4.46 15.94 6.51
C TYR A 102 4.04 15.13 5.27
N ILE A 103 4.91 14.27 4.74
CA ILE A 103 4.58 13.41 3.59
C ILE A 103 3.51 12.39 3.98
N LEU A 104 3.63 11.79 5.16
CA LEU A 104 2.62 10.86 5.68
C LEU A 104 1.26 11.54 5.83
N LYS A 105 1.23 12.77 6.32
CA LYS A 105 0.00 13.57 6.43
C LYS A 105 -0.65 13.81 5.07
N ILE A 106 0.12 14.16 4.03
CA ILE A 106 -0.40 14.32 2.66
C ILE A 106 -0.98 13.00 2.12
N LEU A 107 -0.37 11.87 2.45
CA LEU A 107 -0.82 10.54 2.03
C LEU A 107 -2.00 10.01 2.86
N ASN A 108 -2.56 10.80 3.78
CA ASN A 108 -3.58 10.38 4.76
C ASN A 108 -3.13 9.19 5.63
N CYS A 109 -1.83 9.08 5.89
CA CYS A 109 -1.27 8.11 6.81
C CYS A 109 -1.23 8.68 8.23
N TYR A 110 -1.75 7.96 9.21
CA TYR A 110 -1.72 8.29 10.62
C TYR A 110 -1.52 7.05 11.49
N TYR A 111 -0.96 7.26 12.68
CA TYR A 111 -0.71 6.18 13.63
C TYR A 111 -2.00 5.77 14.35
N ILE A 112 -2.18 4.45 14.52
CA ILE A 112 -3.20 3.85 15.36
C ILE A 112 -2.49 3.08 16.47
N GLU A 113 -2.82 3.40 17.73
CA GLU A 113 -2.28 2.69 18.90
C GLU A 113 -2.59 1.19 18.80
N PRO A 114 -1.69 0.29 19.25
CA PRO A 114 -1.84 -1.16 19.05
C PRO A 114 -3.17 -1.74 19.52
N ASP A 115 -3.69 -1.26 20.66
CA ASP A 115 -4.95 -1.72 21.24
C ASP A 115 -6.19 -1.24 20.45
N ASN A 116 -6.03 -0.26 19.55
CA ASN A 116 -7.10 0.30 18.73
C ASN A 116 -7.06 -0.21 17.28
N ILE A 117 -6.10 -1.05 16.92
CA ILE A 117 -6.02 -1.63 15.58
C ILE A 117 -7.13 -2.66 15.43
N ASP A 118 -7.93 -2.50 14.37
CA ASP A 118 -8.97 -3.44 13.98
C ASP A 118 -8.75 -3.91 12.55
N LEU A 119 -8.59 -5.22 12.39
CA LEU A 119 -8.45 -5.90 11.10
C LEU A 119 -9.59 -6.92 10.89
N SER A 120 -10.64 -6.86 11.71
CA SER A 120 -11.82 -7.69 11.54
C SER A 120 -12.67 -7.24 10.35
N ASP A 121 -13.59 -8.10 9.95
CA ASP A 121 -14.59 -7.82 8.92
C ASP A 121 -15.63 -6.76 9.36
N ASN A 122 -15.57 -6.29 10.61
CA ASN A 122 -16.45 -5.23 11.13
C ASN A 122 -15.84 -3.82 11.05
N LEU A 123 -14.57 -3.70 10.63
CA LEU A 123 -13.88 -2.41 10.54
C LEU A 123 -14.66 -1.44 9.65
N LEU A 124 -15.12 -1.92 8.49
CA LEU A 124 -16.02 -1.18 7.62
C LEU A 124 -17.46 -1.46 8.06
N LYS A 125 -18.06 -0.51 8.77
CA LYS A 125 -19.46 -0.60 9.20
C LYS A 125 -20.38 -0.44 7.99
N HIS A 126 -20.68 -1.53 7.30
CA HIS A 126 -21.71 -1.60 6.28
C HIS A 126 -22.96 -2.33 6.78
#